data_AF-A0AAI8X5K6-F1
#
_entry.id   AF-A0AAI8X5K6-F1
#
_cell.length_a   1.000
_cell.length_b   1.000
_cell.length_c   1.000
_cell.angle_alpha   90.00
_cell.angle_beta   90.00
_cell.angle_gamma   90.00
#
_symmetry.space_group_name_H-M   'P 1'
#
loop_
_entity.id
_entity.type
_entity.pdbx_description
1 polymer ?
#
loop_
_entity_poly.entity_id
_entity_poly.type
_entity_poly.pdbx_seq_one_letter_code
_entity_poly.pdbx_strand_id
1 'polypeptide(L)'
;MTGVSEPVGIRQLRQNASEIISAAEAGQAFHVTVRGKDTGVVIAKHISTPPAQRRRGVTLTQIRQAQVYRQPAPTGYEEAMLELLERGRDDAGRVGESAQ
;
A
#
# COMPACT_ATOMS: atom_id res chain seq x y z
N MET A 1 -3.65 -22.03 -20.21
CA MET A 1 -3.64 -21.39 -21.54
C MET A 1 -2.21 -20.91 -21.79
N THR A 2 -1.43 -21.68 -22.54
CA THR A 2 -0.06 -21.30 -22.94
C THR A 2 -0.18 -20.25 -24.04
N GLY A 3 -0.18 -18.98 -23.64
CA GLY A 3 -0.11 -17.86 -24.58
C GLY A 3 1.23 -17.89 -25.30
N VAL A 4 1.19 -17.90 -26.62
CA VAL A 4 2.37 -17.79 -27.48
C VAL A 4 3.03 -16.45 -27.15
N SER A 5 4.21 -16.50 -26.54
CA SER A 5 4.91 -15.30 -26.11
C SER A 5 5.94 -14.89 -27.16
N GLU A 6 5.81 -13.69 -27.72
CA GLU A 6 6.74 -13.25 -28.76
C GLU A 6 8.03 -12.65 -28.15
N PRO A 7 9.22 -13.02 -28.66
CA PRO A 7 10.47 -12.43 -28.22
C PRO A 7 10.63 -11.02 -28.77
N VAL A 8 10.78 -10.03 -27.88
CA VAL A 8 11.01 -8.63 -28.22
C VAL A 8 12.41 -8.23 -27.79
N GLY A 9 13.21 -7.72 -28.73
CA GLY A 9 14.55 -7.22 -28.40
C GLY A 9 14.52 -5.89 -27.64
N ILE A 10 15.43 -5.69 -26.69
CA ILE A 10 15.50 -4.46 -25.88
C ILE A 10 15.60 -3.16 -26.71
N ARG A 11 16.19 -3.23 -27.91
CA ARG A 11 16.25 -2.08 -28.84
C ARG A 11 14.89 -1.75 -29.43
N GLN A 12 14.15 -2.79 -29.85
CA GLN A 12 12.80 -2.67 -30.39
C GLN A 12 11.83 -2.21 -29.30
N LEU A 13 11.96 -2.75 -28.08
CA LEU A 13 11.20 -2.29 -26.93
C LEU A 13 11.39 -0.79 -26.67
N ARG A 14 12.62 -0.29 -26.75
CA ARG A 14 12.92 1.13 -26.55
C ARG A 14 12.34 2.02 -27.65
N GLN A 15 12.25 1.53 -28.88
CA GLN A 15 11.76 2.29 -30.03
C GLN A 15 10.23 2.30 -30.11
N ASN A 16 9.58 1.18 -29.79
CA ASN A 16 8.16 0.95 -30.02
C ASN A 16 7.41 0.62 -28.71
N ALA A 17 7.85 1.19 -27.57
CA ALA A 17 7.31 0.86 -26.25
C ALA A 17 5.78 0.98 -26.19
N SER A 18 5.23 2.08 -26.75
CA SER A 18 3.80 2.35 -26.73
C SER A 18 2.97 1.30 -27.47
N GLU A 19 3.43 0.83 -28.63
CA GLU A 19 2.75 -0.22 -29.41
C GLU A 19 2.78 -1.55 -28.66
N ILE A 20 3.93 -1.90 -28.09
CA ILE A 20 4.12 -3.16 -27.34
C ILE A 20 3.25 -3.16 -26.08
N ILE A 21 3.16 -2.04 -25.36
CA ILE A 21 2.26 -1.90 -24.21
C ILE A 21 0.80 -2.03 -24.64
N SER A 22 0.40 -1.36 -25.72
CA SER A 22 -0.98 -1.43 -26.24
C SER A 22 -1.36 -2.87 -26.63
N ALA A 23 -0.45 -3.59 -27.29
CA ALA A 23 -0.62 -4.99 -27.63
C ALA A 23 -0.67 -5.90 -26.38
N ALA A 24 0.14 -5.60 -25.37
CA ALA A 24 0.13 -6.32 -24.10
C ALA A 24 -1.20 -6.11 -23.36
N GLU A 25 -1.76 -4.90 -23.36
CA GLU A 25 -3.08 -4.58 -22.81
C GLU A 25 -4.24 -5.30 -23.51
N ALA A 26 -4.08 -5.58 -24.81
CA ALA A 26 -5.00 -6.39 -25.60
C ALA A 26 -4.91 -7.90 -25.28
N GLY A 27 -3.92 -8.33 -24.50
CA GLY A 27 -3.77 -9.69 -24.01
C GLY A 27 -2.61 -10.48 -24.59
N GLN A 28 -1.75 -9.85 -25.42
CA GLN A 28 -0.48 -10.48 -25.82
C GLN A 28 0.54 -10.45 -24.68
N ALA A 29 1.49 -11.39 -24.70
CA ALA A 29 2.60 -11.45 -23.79
C ALA A 29 3.92 -11.43 -24.57
N PHE A 30 4.87 -10.62 -24.11
CA PHE A 30 6.17 -10.43 -24.76
C PHE A 30 7.31 -10.77 -23.81
N HIS A 31 8.29 -11.55 -24.28
CA HIS A 31 9.53 -11.81 -23.54
C HIS A 31 10.61 -10.86 -23.99
N VAL A 32 11.25 -10.17 -23.05
CA VAL A 32 12.30 -9.21 -23.38
C VAL A 32 13.63 -9.95 -23.55
N THR A 33 14.27 -9.76 -24.70
CA THR A 33 15.58 -10.31 -25.00
C THR A 33 16.64 -9.21 -25.15
N VAL A 34 17.89 -9.53 -24.80
CA VAL A 34 19.06 -8.67 -25.04
C VAL A 34 20.03 -9.45 -25.90
N ARG A 35 20.29 -8.96 -27.11
CA ARG A 35 21.14 -9.65 -28.12
C ARG A 35 20.67 -11.10 -28.38
N GLY A 36 19.36 -11.32 -28.43
CA GLY A 36 18.74 -12.63 -28.65
C GLY A 36 18.75 -13.57 -27.44
N LYS A 37 19.32 -13.15 -26.30
CA LYS A 37 19.25 -13.92 -25.05
C LYS A 37 18.04 -13.46 -24.23
N ASP A 38 17.27 -14.41 -23.73
CA ASP A 38 16.17 -14.11 -22.81
C ASP A 38 16.69 -13.48 -21.52
N THR A 39 15.97 -12.48 -21.02
CA THR A 39 16.26 -11.80 -19.76
C THR A 39 15.38 -12.26 -18.61
N GLY A 40 14.32 -13.04 -18.91
CA GLY A 40 13.32 -13.46 -17.93
C GLY A 40 12.27 -12.38 -17.62
N VAL A 41 12.35 -11.22 -18.28
CA VAL A 41 11.34 -10.16 -18.15
C VAL A 41 10.20 -10.41 -19.13
N VAL A 42 8.97 -10.42 -18.61
CA VAL A 42 7.74 -10.57 -19.40
C VAL A 42 6.89 -9.32 -19.28
N ILE A 43 6.41 -8.82 -20.41
CA ILE A 43 5.43 -7.72 -20.49
C ILE A 43 4.09 -8.34 -20.87
N ALA A 44 3.12 -8.26 -19.98
CA ALA A 44 1.76 -8.75 -20.20
C ALA A 44 0.78 -7.95 -19.34
N LYS A 45 -0.49 -7.93 -19.72
CA LYS A 45 -1.57 -7.37 -18.89
C LYS A 45 -1.67 -8.14 -17.57
N HIS A 46 -1.47 -7.43 -16.47
CA HIS A 46 -1.79 -7.97 -15.15
C HIS A 46 -3.32 -8.07 -15.01
N ILE A 47 -3.84 -9.30 -15.00
CA ILE A 47 -5.23 -9.53 -14.65
C ILE A 47 -5.31 -9.46 -13.13
N SER A 48 -5.53 -8.25 -12.61
CA SER A 48 -5.88 -8.08 -11.21
C SER A 48 -7.18 -8.82 -10.97
N THR A 49 -7.10 -10.05 -10.44
CA THR A 49 -8.29 -10.71 -9.91
C THR A 49 -8.78 -9.81 -8.79
N PRO A 50 -9.98 -9.21 -8.87
CA PRO A 50 -10.47 -8.41 -7.77
C PRO A 50 -10.45 -9.31 -6.53
N PRO A 51 -9.95 -8.84 -5.37
CA PRO A 51 -9.92 -9.67 -4.19
C PRO A 51 -11.35 -10.15 -3.93
N ALA A 52 -11.56 -11.47 -3.96
CA ALA A 52 -12.87 -12.11 -3.80
C ALA A 52 -13.55 -11.73 -2.48
N GLN A 53 -12.81 -11.14 -1.55
CA GLN A 53 -13.29 -10.60 -0.29
C GLN A 53 -12.98 -9.11 -0.19
N ARG A 54 -14.02 -8.29 -0.34
CA ARG A 54 -14.03 -6.95 0.25
C ARG A 54 -13.83 -7.15 1.75
N ARG A 55 -12.70 -6.69 2.31
CA ARG A 55 -12.52 -6.58 3.76
C ARG A 55 -13.68 -5.73 4.28
N ARG A 56 -14.70 -6.35 4.89
CA ARG A 56 -15.72 -5.61 5.62
C ARG A 56 -15.03 -5.00 6.82
N GLY A 57 -14.98 -3.67 6.89
CA GLY A 57 -14.60 -2.98 8.12
C GLY A 57 -15.50 -3.44 9.27
N VAL A 58 -14.96 -3.42 10.48
CA VAL A 58 -15.70 -3.74 11.70
C VAL A 58 -16.83 -2.73 11.86
N THR A 59 -18.06 -3.19 12.05
CA THR A 59 -19.22 -2.30 12.19
C THR A 59 -19.22 -1.62 13.55
N LEU A 60 -19.83 -0.43 13.66
CA LEU A 60 -20.00 0.27 14.95
C LEU A 60 -20.66 -0.63 16.01
N THR A 61 -21.55 -1.52 15.60
CA THR A 61 -22.21 -2.51 16.47
C THR A 61 -21.21 -3.53 17.02
N GLN A 62 -20.30 -4.03 16.19
CA GLN A 62 -19.24 -4.95 16.60
C GLN A 62 -18.21 -4.27 17.52
N ILE A 63 -17.90 -3.00 17.29
CA ILE A 63 -17.03 -2.20 18.17
C ILE A 63 -17.68 -2.02 19.56
N ARG A 64 -18.98 -1.71 19.61
CA ARG A 64 -19.72 -1.55 20.88
C ARG A 64 -19.82 -2.86 21.67
N GLN A 65 -20.00 -4.00 20.98
CA GLN A 65 -20.05 -5.32 21.62
C GLN A 65 -18.69 -5.76 22.17
N ALA A 66 -17.58 -5.33 21.56
CA ALA A 66 -16.25 -5.74 21.94
C ALA A 66 -15.75 -5.19 23.30
N GLN A 67 -16.54 -4.36 24.01
CA GLN A 67 -16.21 -3.78 25.34
C GLN A 67 -14.77 -3.23 25.46
N VAL A 68 -14.15 -2.81 24.35
CA VAL A 68 -12.74 -2.34 24.33
C VAL A 68 -12.55 -1.07 25.17
N TYR A 69 -13.64 -0.37 25.49
CA TYR A 69 -13.68 0.81 26.35
C TYR A 69 -14.02 0.50 27.82
N ARG A 70 -13.87 -0.74 28.27
CA ARG A 70 -14.18 -1.13 29.66
C ARG A 70 -12.95 -1.56 30.45
N GLN A 71 -11.78 -1.03 30.12
CA GLN A 71 -10.74 -0.96 31.14
C GLN A 71 -11.09 0.23 32.04
N PRO A 72 -11.35 0.01 33.35
CA PRO A 72 -11.37 1.14 34.27
C PRO A 72 -10.02 1.82 34.16
N ALA A 73 -10.01 3.14 33.99
CA ALA A 73 -8.77 3.90 34.03
C ALA A 73 -8.04 3.52 35.34
N PRO A 74 -6.75 3.16 35.28
CA PRO A 74 -6.01 2.80 36.48
C PRO A 74 -6.08 3.96 37.48
N THR A 75 -6.17 3.65 38.77
CA THR A 75 -6.18 4.67 39.83
C THR A 75 -4.96 5.57 39.66
N GLY A 76 -5.13 6.88 39.59
CA GLY A 76 -4.04 7.81 39.31
C GLY A 76 -3.91 8.26 37.85
N TYR A 77 -4.72 7.73 36.93
CA TYR A 77 -4.59 8.04 35.49
C TYR A 77 -4.82 9.52 35.18
N GLU A 78 -5.80 10.14 35.83
CA GLU A 78 -6.09 11.57 35.63
C GLU A 78 -4.96 12.43 36.17
N GLU A 79 -4.43 12.10 37.35
CA GLU A 79 -3.29 12.79 37.95
C GLU A 79 -2.02 12.63 37.09
N ALA A 80 -1.74 11.43 36.59
CA ALA A 80 -0.60 11.18 35.70
C ALA A 80 -0.73 11.90 34.35
N MET A 81 -1.96 12.02 33.82
CA MET A 81 -2.22 12.76 32.58
C MET A 81 -2.04 14.27 32.78
N LEU A 82 -2.51 14.81 33.90
CA LEU A 82 -2.31 16.21 34.28
C LEU A 82 -0.81 16.52 34.44
N GLU A 83 -0.05 15.65 35.10
CA GLU A 83 1.39 15.83 35.29
C GLU A 83 2.18 15.77 33.96
N LEU A 84 1.72 14.96 33.00
CA LEU A 84 2.27 14.92 31.64
C LEU A 84 1.99 16.22 30.87
N LEU A 85 0.79 16.78 31.02
CA LEU A 85 0.42 18.05 30.40
C LEU A 85 1.19 19.22 31.03
N GLU A 86 1.35 19.23 32.36
CA GLU A 86 2.10 20.25 33.08
C GLU A 86 3.59 20.21 32.74
N ARG A 87 4.19 19.02 32.61
CA ARG A 87 5.59 18.89 32.13
C ARG A 87 5.79 19.34 30.69
N GLY A 88 4.73 19.30 29.88
CA GLY A 88 4.74 19.76 28.49
C GLY A 88 4.37 21.24 28.33
N ARG A 89 4.05 21.96 29.42
CA ARG A 89 3.72 23.39 29.38
C ARG A 89 4.99 24.24 29.41
N ASP A 90 5.06 25.20 28.49
CA ASP A 90 5.99 26.33 28.62
C ASP A 90 5.55 27.29 29.76
N ASP A 91 6.37 28.29 30.08
CA ASP A 91 6.06 29.31 31.10
C ASP A 91 4.75 30.09 30.82
N ALA A 92 4.19 29.97 29.62
CA ALA A 92 2.92 30.56 29.18
C ALA A 92 1.74 29.56 29.24
N GLY A 93 1.96 28.33 29.70
CA GLY A 93 0.92 27.32 29.91
C GLY A 93 0.44 26.62 28.63
N ARG A 94 1.19 26.66 27.53
CA ARG A 94 0.84 26.04 26.24
C ARG A 94 1.48 24.66 26.11
N VAL A 95 0.71 23.68 25.64
CA VAL A 95 1.17 22.31 25.41
C VAL A 95 1.36 22.08 23.91
N GLY A 96 2.62 21.98 23.46
CA GLY A 96 2.98 21.47 22.13
C GLY A 96 3.70 22.44 21.16
N GLU A 97 4.88 21.98 20.75
CA GLU A 97 5.62 22.21 19.49
C GLU A 97 6.03 23.65 19.10
N SER A 98 7.03 24.19 19.83
CA SER A 98 8.12 25.12 19.41
C SER A 98 8.77 25.63 20.71
N ALA A 99 10.07 25.60 20.99
CA ALA A 99 11.22 25.73 20.13
C ALA A 99 12.46 25.06 20.77
N GLN A 100 13.46 24.84 19.92
CA GLN A 100 14.86 24.58 20.28
C GLN A 100 15.41 25.56 21.34
#